data_AF-A0A958XVZ4-F1
#
_entry.id   AF-A0A958XVZ4-F1
#
_cell.length_a   1.000
_cell.length_b   1.000
_cell.length_c   1.000
_cell.angle_alpha   90.00
_cell.angle_beta   90.00
_cell.angle_gamma   90.00
#
_symmetry.space_group_name_H-M   'P 1'
#
loop_
_entity.id
_entity.type
_entity.pdbx_description
1 polymer ?
#
loop_
_entity_poly.entity_id
_entity_poly.type
_entity_poly.pdbx_seq_one_letter_code
_entity_poly.pdbx_strand_id
1 'polypeptide(L)'
;MQQFIRLLLIMGVAIALPSCANYKLHYAGTEQNWKEDHPDPDLKRTHTMYLVGDAGYLPEKGVNPVLVHLKKELAQEKKAASVLFLGDNIYPHGMPRKSEPEARKEAEQRIEAQMDAVADFKGEVIFIAGNHDWANGLSGRRREERYVEEYLNKKHGVDDEDDKKWKNYFLPDDGCSGPEVVEISKDLVVIAIDSEWWLTDWNREPDINDGCEIKSRTHFLFAMENILRKYRNRNVVLA
;
A
#
# COMPACT_ATOMS: atom_id res chain seq x y z
N MET A 1 -4.55 -53.11 35.99
CA MET A 1 -3.16 -52.59 36.00
C MET A 1 -2.76 -51.98 34.65
N GLN A 2 -2.81 -52.72 33.53
CA GLN A 2 -2.44 -52.18 32.19
C GLN A 2 -3.27 -50.98 31.71
N GLN A 3 -4.59 -50.95 31.96
CA GLN A 3 -5.42 -49.78 31.60
C GLN A 3 -5.06 -48.53 32.40
N PHE A 4 -4.70 -48.69 33.67
CA PHE A 4 -4.29 -47.60 34.55
C PHE A 4 -2.94 -47.00 34.12
N ILE A 5 -2.01 -47.87 33.70
CA ILE A 5 -0.70 -47.45 33.14
C ILE A 5 -0.89 -46.70 31.82
N ARG A 6 -1.80 -47.16 30.95
CA ARG A 6 -2.13 -46.45 29.69
C ARG A 6 -2.74 -45.06 29.95
N LEU A 7 -3.64 -44.94 30.93
CA LEU A 7 -4.22 -43.65 31.31
C LEU A 7 -3.16 -42.67 31.86
N LEU A 8 -2.25 -43.16 32.70
CA LEU A 8 -1.13 -42.35 33.22
C LEU A 8 -0.16 -41.91 32.12
N LEU A 9 0.12 -42.77 31.14
CA LEU A 9 0.94 -42.42 29.98
C LEU A 9 0.26 -41.37 29.09
N ILE A 10 -1.04 -41.51 28.82
CA ILE A 10 -1.80 -40.53 28.04
C ILE A 10 -1.86 -39.18 28.77
N MET A 11 -2.07 -39.19 30.09
CA MET A 11 -2.09 -37.99 30.92
C MET A 11 -0.71 -37.32 31.00
N GLY A 12 0.37 -38.10 31.11
CA GLY A 12 1.74 -37.60 31.07
C GLY A 12 2.11 -36.95 29.74
N VAL A 13 1.70 -37.54 28.62
CA VAL A 13 1.89 -36.96 27.28
C VAL A 13 1.07 -35.69 27.11
N ALA A 14 -0.18 -35.66 27.57
CA ALA A 14 -1.03 -34.47 27.49
C ALA A 14 -0.48 -33.27 28.29
N ILE A 15 0.15 -33.51 29.45
CA ILE A 15 0.78 -32.48 30.29
C ILE A 15 2.09 -31.95 29.66
N ALA A 16 2.74 -32.73 28.80
CA ALA A 16 3.98 -32.32 28.13
C ALA A 16 3.75 -31.45 26.87
N LEU A 17 2.54 -31.45 26.29
CA LEU A 17 2.22 -30.70 25.07
C LEU A 17 2.14 -29.16 25.20
N PRO A 18 1.73 -28.54 26.33
CA PRO A 18 1.65 -27.07 26.43
C PRO A 18 2.99 -26.38 26.80
N SER A 19 4.09 -27.10 27.03
CA SER A 19 5.31 -26.52 27.62
C SER A 19 6.34 -25.95 26.62
N CYS A 20 6.10 -26.03 25.30
CA CYS A 20 7.10 -25.66 24.29
C CYS A 20 6.83 -24.35 23.53
N ALA A 21 5.77 -23.62 23.85
CA ALA A 21 5.50 -22.32 23.23
C ALA A 21 5.87 -21.18 24.21
N ASN A 22 7.04 -20.57 24.02
CA ASN A 22 7.40 -19.33 24.72
C ASN A 22 6.69 -18.16 24.04
N TYR A 23 5.67 -17.61 24.68
CA TYR A 23 4.91 -16.45 24.18
C TYR A 23 5.58 -15.10 24.49
N LYS A 24 6.83 -15.09 24.97
CA LYS A 24 7.57 -13.84 25.19
C LYS A 24 7.93 -13.21 23.85
N LEU A 25 7.51 -11.97 23.64
CA LEU A 25 8.02 -11.17 22.53
C LEU A 25 9.53 -11.01 22.66
N HIS A 26 10.25 -11.37 21.60
CA HIS A 26 11.69 -11.22 21.52
C HIS A 26 12.00 -9.87 20.88
N TYR A 27 12.30 -8.88 21.72
CA TYR A 27 12.87 -7.60 21.27
C TYR A 27 14.38 -7.73 21.10
N ALA A 28 14.94 -7.04 20.12
CA ALA A 28 16.38 -6.80 20.09
C ALA A 28 16.80 -6.10 21.40
N GLY A 29 18.02 -6.37 21.89
CA GLY A 29 18.46 -5.86 23.20
C GLY A 29 18.40 -4.35 23.34
N THR A 30 18.51 -3.61 22.23
CA THR A 30 18.39 -2.15 22.16
C THR A 30 16.95 -1.64 22.25
N GLU A 31 15.97 -2.49 21.93
CA GLU A 31 14.55 -2.10 21.78
C GLU A 31 13.67 -2.55 22.96
N GLN A 32 14.26 -3.08 24.04
CA GLN A 32 13.47 -3.59 25.17
C GLN A 32 12.63 -2.49 25.85
N ASN A 33 13.08 -1.23 25.78
CA ASN A 33 12.45 -0.09 26.42
C ASN A 33 11.78 0.85 25.41
N TRP A 34 11.36 0.37 24.23
CA TRP A 34 10.70 1.19 23.21
C TRP A 34 9.48 1.98 23.73
N LYS A 35 8.83 1.49 24.80
CA LYS A 35 7.70 2.16 25.45
C LYS A 35 8.09 3.38 26.29
N GLU A 36 9.34 3.43 26.73
CA GLU A 36 9.90 4.54 27.51
C GLU A 36 10.71 5.49 26.59
N ASP A 37 11.11 5.00 25.42
CA ASP A 37 11.70 5.81 24.36
C ASP A 37 10.61 6.63 23.67
N HIS A 38 10.58 7.91 24.03
CA HIS A 38 9.71 8.88 23.40
C HIS A 38 10.57 9.95 22.74
N PRO A 39 10.20 10.40 21.53
CA PRO A 39 10.82 11.58 20.95
C PRO A 39 10.76 12.73 21.94
N ASP A 40 11.79 13.57 21.96
CA ASP A 40 11.83 14.78 22.78
C ASP A 40 10.50 15.56 22.62
N PRO A 41 9.78 15.86 23.72
CA PRO A 41 8.47 16.50 23.68
C PRO A 41 8.48 17.88 23.01
N ASP A 42 9.64 18.53 22.91
CA ASP A 42 9.81 19.81 22.22
C ASP A 42 9.88 19.66 20.69
N LEU A 43 10.02 18.42 20.17
CA LEU A 43 10.00 18.15 18.75
C LEU A 43 8.62 18.47 18.16
N LYS A 44 8.63 19.42 17.22
CA LYS A 44 7.43 19.79 16.48
C LYS A 44 7.22 18.85 15.31
N ARG A 45 6.14 18.07 15.34
CA ARG A 45 5.68 17.31 14.17
C ARG A 45 5.52 18.25 12.96
N THR A 46 6.25 17.98 11.89
CA THR A 46 6.23 18.77 10.64
C THR A 46 5.30 18.16 9.60
N HIS A 47 5.17 16.84 9.59
CA HIS A 47 4.35 16.08 8.64
C HIS A 47 3.70 14.87 9.31
N THR A 48 2.52 14.47 8.85
CA THR A 48 1.87 13.19 9.21
C THR A 48 1.67 12.34 7.95
N MET A 49 2.15 11.11 7.92
CA MET A 49 1.93 10.19 6.80
C MET A 49 1.05 9.03 7.24
N TYR A 50 -0.06 8.81 6.54
CA TYR A 50 -0.95 7.68 6.73
C TYR A 50 -0.61 6.61 5.68
N LEU A 51 -0.44 5.37 6.13
CA LEU A 51 -0.12 4.22 5.29
C LEU A 51 -1.26 3.20 5.40
N VAL A 52 -1.89 2.87 4.28
CA VAL A 52 -3.10 2.03 4.24
C VAL A 52 -2.88 0.91 3.22
N GLY A 53 -2.67 -0.32 3.67
CA GLY A 53 -2.58 -1.49 2.79
C GLY A 53 -3.88 -2.31 2.79
N ASP A 54 -4.00 -3.23 1.83
CA ASP A 54 -5.07 -4.24 1.77
C ASP A 54 -6.49 -3.63 1.80
N ALA A 55 -6.65 -2.49 1.14
CA ALA A 55 -7.85 -1.65 1.24
C ALA A 55 -9.03 -2.13 0.39
N GLY A 56 -8.83 -3.14 -0.47
CA GLY A 56 -9.82 -3.58 -1.45
C GLY A 56 -10.99 -4.39 -0.91
N TYR A 57 -11.07 -4.65 0.40
CA TYR A 57 -12.22 -5.33 1.01
C TYR A 57 -13.36 -4.34 1.32
N LEU A 58 -14.56 -4.67 0.83
CA LEU A 58 -15.80 -4.00 1.22
C LEU A 58 -16.65 -4.91 2.11
N PRO A 59 -17.11 -4.43 3.28
CA PRO A 59 -18.10 -5.16 4.07
C PRO A 59 -19.43 -5.33 3.31
N GLU A 60 -20.10 -6.47 3.50
CA GLU A 60 -21.43 -6.74 2.90
C GLU A 60 -22.49 -5.68 3.27
N LYS A 61 -22.32 -5.04 4.43
CA LYS A 61 -23.21 -3.98 4.94
C LYS A 61 -22.40 -2.88 5.58
N GLY A 62 -22.76 -1.64 5.26
CA GLY A 62 -22.15 -0.45 5.83
C GLY A 62 -20.89 -0.01 5.08
N VAL A 63 -20.04 0.73 5.77
CA VAL A 63 -18.81 1.33 5.24
C VAL A 63 -17.61 0.70 5.94
N ASN A 64 -16.47 0.58 5.23
CA ASN A 64 -15.25 0.07 5.83
C ASN A 64 -14.84 0.97 7.03
N PRO A 65 -14.80 0.45 8.27
CA PRO A 65 -14.58 1.27 9.46
C PRO A 65 -13.18 1.92 9.49
N VAL A 66 -12.19 1.31 8.83
CA VAL A 66 -10.85 1.89 8.68
C VAL A 66 -10.91 3.12 7.80
N LEU A 67 -11.61 3.06 6.67
CA LEU A 67 -11.77 4.21 5.76
C LEU A 67 -12.59 5.34 6.40
N VAL A 68 -13.60 5.01 7.21
CA VAL A 68 -14.34 6.00 8.01
C VAL A 68 -13.44 6.68 9.02
N HIS A 69 -12.60 5.91 9.73
CA HIS A 69 -11.67 6.46 10.70
C HIS A 69 -10.63 7.34 10.00
N LEU A 70 -10.04 6.88 8.90
CA LEU A 70 -9.11 7.64 8.07
C LEU A 70 -9.72 8.98 7.66
N LYS A 71 -10.92 8.99 7.07
CA LYS A 71 -11.60 10.24 6.67
C LYS A 71 -11.76 11.22 7.84
N LYS A 72 -12.08 10.71 9.03
CA LYS A 72 -12.21 11.52 10.24
C LYS A 72 -10.87 12.12 10.69
N GLU A 73 -9.79 11.34 10.67
CA GLU A 73 -8.45 11.81 11.04
C GLU A 73 -7.94 12.85 10.03
N LEU A 74 -8.12 12.61 8.73
CA LEU A 74 -7.73 13.54 7.67
C LEU A 74 -8.46 14.87 7.77
N ALA A 75 -9.75 14.88 8.14
CA ALA A 75 -10.51 16.10 8.35
C ALA A 75 -10.03 16.93 9.55
N GLN A 76 -9.29 16.34 10.48
CA GLN A 76 -8.76 17.01 11.67
C GLN A 76 -7.30 17.43 11.51
N GLU A 77 -6.63 17.01 10.44
CA GLU A 77 -5.23 17.32 10.23
C GLU A 77 -5.06 18.80 9.88
N LYS A 78 -4.22 19.48 10.67
CA LYS A 78 -3.99 20.92 10.57
C LYS A 78 -2.62 21.23 9.98
N LYS A 79 -1.74 20.23 9.90
CA LYS A 79 -0.38 20.33 9.38
C LYS A 79 -0.29 19.63 8.02
N ALA A 80 0.89 19.70 7.40
CA ALA A 80 1.16 18.93 6.20
C ALA A 80 0.97 17.44 6.46
N ALA A 81 0.29 16.76 5.53
CA ALA A 81 0.07 15.34 5.62
C ALA A 81 -0.03 14.68 4.26
N SER A 82 0.15 13.36 4.25
CA SER A 82 0.04 12.53 3.07
C SER A 82 -0.66 11.21 3.39
N VAL A 83 -1.31 10.61 2.41
CA VAL A 83 -1.94 9.29 2.48
C VAL A 83 -1.39 8.44 1.35
N LEU A 84 -0.87 7.28 1.70
CA LEU A 84 -0.41 6.28 0.74
C LEU A 84 -1.30 5.04 0.88
N PHE A 85 -1.98 4.66 -0.20
CA PHE A 85 -2.59 3.35 -0.35
C PHE A 85 -1.53 2.39 -0.93
N LEU A 86 -1.19 1.35 -0.18
CA LEU A 86 -0.01 0.50 -0.41
C LEU A 86 -0.34 -0.79 -1.18
N GLY A 87 -1.38 -0.77 -2.01
CA GLY A 87 -1.76 -1.92 -2.83
C GLY A 87 -2.85 -2.81 -2.27
N ASP A 88 -3.22 -3.78 -3.10
CA ASP A 88 -4.40 -4.62 -2.97
C ASP A 88 -5.66 -3.76 -2.82
N ASN A 89 -5.76 -2.77 -3.71
CA ASN A 89 -6.83 -1.80 -3.72
C ASN A 89 -8.12 -2.44 -4.27
N ILE A 90 -8.03 -3.50 -5.09
CA ILE A 90 -9.19 -4.20 -5.65
C ILE A 90 -9.01 -5.72 -5.61
N TYR A 91 -9.69 -6.37 -4.65
CA TYR A 91 -9.77 -7.84 -4.63
C TYR A 91 -10.88 -8.42 -5.53
N PRO A 92 -10.74 -9.69 -5.95
CA PRO A 92 -9.48 -10.44 -6.01
C PRO A 92 -8.73 -10.23 -7.33
N HIS A 93 -9.31 -9.49 -8.28
CA HIS A 93 -8.90 -9.50 -9.67
C HIS A 93 -8.52 -8.12 -10.24
N GLY A 94 -8.26 -7.10 -9.43
CA GLY A 94 -7.92 -5.77 -9.95
C GLY A 94 -9.06 -5.16 -10.76
N MET A 95 -8.76 -4.21 -11.64
CA MET A 95 -9.76 -3.48 -12.43
C MET A 95 -10.20 -4.23 -13.73
N PRO A 96 -11.46 -4.71 -13.83
CA PRO A 96 -11.95 -5.45 -15.00
C PRO A 96 -12.20 -4.54 -16.23
N ARG A 97 -12.48 -5.17 -17.38
CA ARG A 97 -12.88 -4.45 -18.59
C ARG A 97 -14.32 -3.94 -18.45
N LYS A 98 -14.64 -2.86 -19.17
CA LYS A 98 -16.02 -2.32 -19.23
C LYS A 98 -17.04 -3.31 -19.82
N SER A 99 -16.59 -4.30 -20.58
CA SER A 99 -17.41 -5.39 -21.13
C SER A 99 -17.81 -6.45 -20.10
N GLU A 100 -17.32 -6.36 -18.85
CA GLU A 100 -17.63 -7.27 -17.73
C GLU A 100 -18.35 -6.47 -16.63
N PRO A 101 -19.59 -6.01 -16.87
CA PRO A 101 -20.19 -4.91 -16.10
C PRO A 101 -20.43 -5.24 -14.63
N GLU A 102 -20.73 -6.50 -14.29
CA GLU A 102 -20.96 -6.94 -12.91
C GLU A 102 -19.66 -6.88 -12.09
N ALA A 103 -18.59 -7.49 -12.60
CA ALA A 103 -17.27 -7.45 -11.96
C ALA A 103 -16.71 -6.03 -11.94
N ARG A 104 -16.91 -5.27 -13.02
CA ARG A 104 -16.49 -3.87 -13.12
C ARG A 104 -17.15 -3.02 -12.04
N LYS A 105 -18.47 -3.14 -11.87
CA LYS A 105 -19.22 -2.40 -10.85
C LYS A 105 -18.72 -2.70 -9.45
N GLU A 106 -18.43 -3.96 -9.14
CA GLU A 106 -17.89 -4.36 -7.83
C GLU A 106 -16.48 -3.77 -7.59
N ALA A 107 -15.61 -3.83 -8.60
CA ALA A 107 -14.27 -3.24 -8.54
C ALA A 107 -14.31 -1.72 -8.32
N GLU A 108 -15.17 -1.03 -9.08
CA GLU A 108 -15.39 0.41 -8.94
C GLU A 108 -15.86 0.77 -7.53
N GLN A 109 -16.85 0.06 -6.98
CA GLN A 109 -17.29 0.29 -5.60
C GLN A 109 -16.16 0.17 -4.57
N ARG A 110 -15.25 -0.81 -4.74
CA ARG A 110 -14.13 -1.06 -3.81
C ARG A 110 -13.13 0.09 -3.82
N ILE A 111 -12.72 0.55 -4.99
CA ILE A 111 -11.74 1.63 -5.12
C ILE A 111 -12.36 3.01 -4.86
N GLU A 112 -13.64 3.23 -5.24
CA GLU A 112 -14.37 4.48 -4.96
C GLU A 112 -14.49 4.74 -3.45
N ALA A 113 -14.69 3.70 -2.64
CA ALA A 113 -14.74 3.86 -1.18
C ALA A 113 -13.42 4.41 -0.60
N GLN A 114 -12.29 4.02 -1.17
CA GLN A 114 -10.96 4.52 -0.78
C GLN A 114 -10.78 5.98 -1.22
N MET A 115 -11.13 6.29 -2.47
CA MET A 115 -11.06 7.64 -3.02
C MET A 115 -12.00 8.62 -2.30
N ASP A 116 -13.20 8.19 -1.92
CA ASP A 116 -14.15 8.99 -1.15
C ASP A 116 -13.70 9.28 0.29
N ALA A 117 -12.82 8.43 0.85
CA ALA A 117 -12.20 8.67 2.15
C ALA A 117 -11.20 9.85 2.10
N VAL A 118 -10.63 10.12 0.92
CA VAL A 118 -9.59 11.15 0.72
C VAL A 118 -10.04 12.32 -0.19
N ALA A 119 -11.23 12.27 -0.78
CA ALA A 119 -11.70 13.28 -1.76
C ALA A 119 -11.72 14.73 -1.23
N ASP A 120 -11.91 14.94 0.07
CA ASP A 120 -11.88 16.28 0.68
C ASP A 120 -10.50 16.66 1.24
N PHE A 121 -9.58 15.69 1.32
CA PHE A 121 -8.24 15.87 1.86
C PHE A 121 -7.38 16.72 0.92
N LYS A 122 -6.64 17.68 1.50
CA LYS A 122 -5.85 18.66 0.72
C LYS A 122 -4.36 18.34 0.68
N GLY A 123 -3.92 17.30 1.40
CA GLY A 123 -2.55 16.83 1.37
C GLY A 123 -2.25 15.96 0.16
N GLU A 124 -1.13 15.27 0.23
CA GLU A 124 -0.64 14.39 -0.84
C GLU A 124 -1.37 13.04 -0.78
N VAL A 125 -1.83 12.51 -1.91
CA VAL A 125 -2.53 11.23 -2.00
C VAL A 125 -1.85 10.39 -3.06
N ILE A 126 -1.40 9.20 -2.68
CA ILE A 126 -0.69 8.28 -3.57
C ILE A 126 -1.33 6.90 -3.43
N PHE A 127 -1.59 6.25 -4.57
CA PHE A 127 -1.97 4.86 -4.68
C PHE A 127 -0.81 4.09 -5.28
N ILE A 128 -0.53 2.90 -4.74
CA ILE A 128 0.45 1.94 -5.24
C ILE A 128 -0.31 0.63 -5.47
N ALA A 129 0.20 -0.20 -6.38
CA ALA A 129 -0.41 -1.48 -6.72
C ALA A 129 0.09 -2.60 -5.80
N GLY A 130 -0.81 -3.53 -5.47
CA GLY A 130 -0.48 -4.82 -4.89
C GLY A 130 -0.62 -5.95 -5.92
N ASN A 131 -0.44 -7.19 -5.48
CA ASN A 131 -0.52 -8.35 -6.37
C ASN A 131 -1.94 -8.62 -6.88
N HIS A 132 -2.98 -8.28 -6.12
CA HIS A 132 -4.37 -8.45 -6.59
C HIS A 132 -4.74 -7.46 -7.70
N ASP A 133 -4.16 -6.28 -7.66
CA ASP A 133 -4.35 -5.22 -8.66
C ASP A 133 -3.79 -5.64 -10.04
N TRP A 134 -2.75 -6.48 -10.04
CA TRP A 134 -2.11 -7.05 -11.24
C TRP A 134 -2.83 -8.25 -11.86
N ALA A 135 -3.91 -8.77 -11.26
CA ALA A 135 -4.55 -10.00 -11.73
C ALA A 135 -5.13 -9.91 -13.16
N ASN A 136 -5.36 -8.69 -13.68
CA ASN A 136 -5.80 -8.43 -15.05
C ASN A 136 -4.63 -7.99 -16.00
N GLY A 137 -3.39 -8.25 -15.59
CA GLY A 137 -2.16 -7.89 -16.30
C GLY A 137 -1.94 -6.39 -16.41
N LEU A 138 -0.97 -5.99 -17.24
CA LEU A 138 -0.62 -4.58 -17.46
C LEU A 138 -1.83 -3.74 -17.89
N SER A 139 -2.71 -4.32 -18.72
CA SER A 139 -3.93 -3.63 -19.16
C SER A 139 -4.89 -3.33 -18.00
N GLY A 140 -4.95 -4.20 -16.98
CA GLY A 140 -5.75 -4.00 -15.77
C GLY A 140 -5.19 -2.88 -14.91
N ARG A 141 -3.87 -2.90 -14.70
CA ARG A 141 -3.13 -1.85 -13.98
C ARG A 141 -3.38 -0.46 -14.56
N ARG A 142 -3.18 -0.30 -15.87
CA ARG A 142 -3.47 0.97 -16.57
C ARG A 142 -4.93 1.40 -16.52
N ARG A 143 -5.87 0.45 -16.40
CA ARG A 143 -7.30 0.78 -16.22
C ARG A 143 -7.60 1.26 -14.82
N GLU A 144 -6.94 0.69 -13.81
CA GLU A 144 -7.09 1.09 -12.42
C GLU A 144 -6.51 2.49 -12.18
N GLU A 145 -5.25 2.70 -12.58
CA GLU A 145 -4.56 4.00 -12.53
C GLU A 145 -5.42 5.11 -13.14
N ARG A 146 -5.79 4.96 -14.41
CA ARG A 146 -6.65 5.93 -15.10
C ARG A 146 -7.96 6.18 -14.38
N TYR A 147 -8.58 5.14 -13.83
CA TYR A 147 -9.84 5.29 -13.12
C TYR A 147 -9.67 6.08 -11.82
N VAL A 148 -8.60 5.82 -11.07
CA VAL A 148 -8.28 6.56 -9.84
C VAL A 148 -8.03 8.03 -10.12
N GLU A 149 -7.21 8.32 -11.13
CA GLU A 149 -6.90 9.70 -11.51
C GLU A 149 -8.10 10.45 -12.04
N GLU A 150 -8.87 9.86 -12.98
CA GLU A 150 -10.11 10.46 -13.51
C GLU A 150 -11.09 10.78 -12.37
N TYR A 151 -11.29 9.83 -11.44
CA TYR A 151 -12.23 10.01 -10.35
C TYR A 151 -11.82 11.15 -9.41
N LEU A 152 -10.57 11.16 -8.93
CA LEU A 152 -10.09 12.16 -7.98
C LEU A 152 -9.95 13.55 -8.61
N ASN A 153 -9.43 13.65 -9.84
CA ASN A 153 -9.35 14.94 -10.55
C ASN A 153 -10.74 15.52 -10.81
N LYS A 154 -11.70 14.69 -11.24
CA LYS A 154 -13.09 15.12 -11.43
C LYS A 154 -13.73 15.62 -10.14
N LYS A 155 -13.50 14.94 -9.00
CA LYS A 155 -13.96 15.41 -7.67
C LYS A 155 -13.36 16.77 -7.31
N HIS A 156 -12.18 17.09 -7.84
CA HIS A 156 -11.51 18.37 -7.68
C HIS A 156 -11.83 19.38 -8.80
N GLY A 157 -12.78 19.07 -9.69
CA GLY A 157 -13.23 19.97 -10.75
C GLY A 157 -12.27 20.09 -11.92
N VAL A 158 -11.46 19.05 -12.17
CA VAL A 158 -10.54 18.95 -13.32
C VAL A 158 -11.01 17.76 -14.17
N ASP A 159 -11.51 18.06 -15.37
CA ASP A 159 -12.10 17.06 -16.28
C ASP A 159 -11.24 16.77 -17.53
N ASP A 160 -10.08 17.44 -17.65
CA ASP A 160 -9.16 17.33 -18.79
C ASP A 160 -7.77 16.92 -18.28
N GLU A 161 -7.23 15.83 -18.81
CA GLU A 161 -5.91 15.30 -18.45
C GLU A 161 -4.76 16.23 -18.91
N ASP A 162 -5.01 17.07 -19.92
CA ASP A 162 -4.07 18.09 -20.37
C ASP A 162 -4.12 19.37 -19.49
N ASP A 163 -5.05 19.48 -18.53
CA ASP A 163 -5.10 20.60 -17.60
C ASP A 163 -3.88 20.54 -16.66
N LYS A 164 -3.23 21.69 -16.47
CA LYS A 164 -2.08 21.83 -15.54
C LYS A 164 -2.42 21.51 -14.08
N LYS A 165 -3.70 21.46 -13.74
CA LYS A 165 -4.21 21.08 -12.43
C LYS A 165 -4.47 19.57 -12.31
N TRP A 166 -4.39 18.82 -13.40
CA TRP A 166 -4.44 17.36 -13.35
C TRP A 166 -3.32 16.88 -12.43
N LYS A 167 -3.71 16.05 -11.48
CA LYS A 167 -2.80 15.41 -10.55
C LYS A 167 -2.71 13.94 -10.88
N ASN A 168 -1.48 13.46 -10.90
CA ASN A 168 -1.22 12.04 -10.84
C ASN A 168 -1.39 11.56 -9.39
N TYR A 169 -2.16 10.48 -9.20
CA TYR A 169 -2.43 9.88 -7.90
C TYR A 169 -1.95 8.43 -7.79
N PHE A 170 -1.52 7.79 -8.88
CA PHE A 170 -1.22 6.36 -8.88
C PHE A 170 0.20 6.11 -9.35
N LEU A 171 1.07 5.69 -8.42
CA LEU A 171 2.49 5.52 -8.67
C LEU A 171 2.92 4.06 -8.45
N PRO A 172 3.94 3.57 -9.18
CA PRO A 172 4.53 4.20 -10.36
C PRO A 172 3.58 4.18 -11.57
N ASP A 173 3.75 5.15 -12.47
CA ASP A 173 2.92 5.29 -13.67
C ASP A 173 2.99 4.11 -14.63
N ASP A 174 1.93 3.94 -15.40
CA ASP A 174 1.83 3.07 -16.56
C ASP A 174 2.08 1.58 -16.28
N GLY A 175 1.98 1.16 -15.01
CA GLY A 175 2.33 -0.19 -14.55
C GLY A 175 3.84 -0.48 -14.57
N CYS A 176 4.67 0.56 -14.54
CA CYS A 176 6.13 0.42 -14.52
C CYS A 176 6.67 0.13 -13.11
N SER A 177 7.92 -0.29 -13.04
CA SER A 177 8.59 -0.69 -11.79
C SER A 177 8.79 0.42 -10.76
N GLY A 178 8.75 1.69 -11.19
CA GLY A 178 9.47 2.76 -10.52
C GLY A 178 11.00 2.52 -10.58
N PRO A 179 11.79 3.12 -9.69
CA PRO A 179 11.39 4.00 -8.61
C PRO A 179 10.86 5.35 -9.08
N GLU A 180 9.70 5.72 -8.57
CA GLU A 180 9.15 7.06 -8.72
C GLU A 180 9.28 7.85 -7.42
N VAL A 181 9.61 9.13 -7.51
CA VAL A 181 10.00 9.94 -6.35
C VAL A 181 9.02 11.06 -6.10
N VAL A 182 8.41 11.08 -4.92
CA VAL A 182 7.55 12.17 -4.46
C VAL A 182 8.24 12.92 -3.32
N GLU A 183 8.61 14.17 -3.57
CA GLU A 183 9.25 15.03 -2.57
C GLU A 183 8.22 15.67 -1.63
N ILE A 184 7.89 14.99 -0.53
CA ILE A 184 6.89 15.42 0.44
C ILE A 184 7.26 16.74 1.15
N SER A 185 8.52 16.89 1.58
CA SER A 185 9.05 18.13 2.18
C SER A 185 10.56 18.18 2.02
N LYS A 186 11.21 19.28 2.42
CA LYS A 186 12.68 19.42 2.34
C LYS A 186 13.47 18.25 2.97
N ASP A 187 12.91 17.57 3.97
CA ASP A 187 13.57 16.52 4.74
C ASP A 187 12.94 15.13 4.54
N LEU A 188 11.85 15.01 3.76
CA LEU A 188 11.09 13.76 3.61
C LEU A 188 10.77 13.49 2.14
N VAL A 189 11.07 12.28 1.68
CA VAL A 189 10.79 11.81 0.32
C VAL A 189 10.13 10.43 0.38
N VAL A 190 9.16 10.21 -0.50
CA VAL A 190 8.61 8.88 -0.79
C VAL A 190 9.24 8.39 -2.09
N ILE A 191 9.68 7.15 -2.10
CA ILE A 191 10.07 6.43 -3.31
C ILE A 191 9.04 5.32 -3.48
N ALA A 192 8.18 5.43 -4.49
CA ALA A 192 7.20 4.41 -4.84
C ALA A 192 7.83 3.38 -5.79
N ILE A 193 7.62 2.10 -5.51
CA ILE A 193 8.02 0.99 -6.37
C ILE A 193 6.86 0.03 -6.61
N ASP A 194 6.85 -0.62 -7.76
CA ASP A 194 5.95 -1.75 -8.00
C ASP A 194 6.67 -3.05 -7.64
N SER A 195 6.37 -3.59 -6.46
CA SER A 195 6.98 -4.83 -5.98
C SER A 195 6.48 -6.06 -6.74
N GLU A 196 5.26 -6.04 -7.27
CA GLU A 196 4.70 -7.14 -8.05
C GLU A 196 5.38 -7.23 -9.42
N TRP A 197 5.73 -6.09 -10.04
CA TRP A 197 6.59 -6.07 -11.23
C TRP A 197 7.91 -6.82 -10.98
N TRP A 198 8.51 -6.64 -9.80
CA TRP A 198 9.77 -7.32 -9.45
C TRP A 198 9.57 -8.83 -9.23
N LEU A 199 8.44 -9.25 -8.67
CA LEU A 199 8.16 -10.64 -8.31
C LEU A 199 7.60 -11.47 -9.46
N THR A 200 6.92 -10.84 -10.42
CA THR A 200 6.26 -11.49 -11.54
C THR A 200 7.23 -12.29 -12.42
N ASP A 201 6.79 -13.46 -12.88
CA ASP A 201 7.46 -14.21 -13.96
C ASP A 201 7.17 -13.53 -15.30
N TRP A 202 8.11 -12.73 -15.79
CA TRP A 202 7.96 -11.97 -17.04
C TRP A 202 7.83 -12.86 -18.28
N ASN A 203 8.13 -14.16 -18.19
CA ASN A 203 7.82 -15.07 -19.30
C ASN A 203 6.32 -15.30 -19.45
N ARG A 204 5.53 -15.05 -18.39
CA ARG A 204 4.07 -15.18 -18.36
C ARG A 204 3.35 -13.85 -18.59
N GLU A 205 4.03 -12.74 -18.34
CA GLU A 205 3.58 -11.38 -18.67
C GLU A 205 4.65 -10.70 -19.54
N PRO A 206 4.72 -11.03 -20.84
CA PRO A 206 5.78 -10.51 -21.72
C PRO A 206 5.68 -8.99 -21.91
N ASP A 207 4.48 -8.44 -21.79
CA ASP A 207 4.17 -7.03 -22.02
C ASP A 207 4.44 -6.17 -20.77
N ILE A 208 4.88 -6.75 -19.64
CA ILE A 208 5.03 -6.05 -18.33
C ILE A 208 5.93 -4.80 -18.36
N ASN A 209 6.78 -4.67 -19.39
CA ASN A 209 7.72 -3.56 -19.57
C ASN A 209 7.32 -2.62 -20.72
N ASP A 210 6.15 -2.80 -21.30
CA ASP A 210 5.68 -1.98 -22.42
C ASP A 210 5.46 -0.54 -21.97
N GLY A 211 6.12 0.41 -22.65
CA GLY A 211 6.09 1.83 -22.29
C GLY A 211 7.09 2.24 -21.21
N CYS A 212 7.73 1.29 -20.51
CA CYS A 212 8.64 1.61 -19.40
C CYS A 212 10.08 1.89 -19.86
N GLU A 213 10.76 2.83 -19.19
CA GLU A 213 12.21 3.05 -19.36
C GLU A 213 13.03 1.90 -18.77
N ILE A 214 12.61 1.41 -17.60
CA ILE A 214 13.25 0.28 -16.91
C ILE A 214 12.64 -1.02 -17.44
N LYS A 215 13.47 -1.80 -18.15
CA LYS A 215 13.07 -3.08 -18.77
C LYS A 215 13.84 -4.28 -18.25
N SER A 216 14.57 -4.11 -17.15
CA SER A 216 15.32 -5.19 -16.52
C SER A 216 15.50 -4.94 -15.02
N ARG A 217 15.54 -6.02 -14.25
CA ARG A 217 15.82 -5.98 -12.81
C ARG A 217 17.17 -5.34 -12.48
N THR A 218 18.18 -5.54 -13.34
CA THR A 218 19.48 -4.88 -13.17
C THR A 218 19.39 -3.37 -13.35
N HIS A 219 18.64 -2.90 -14.36
CA HIS A 219 18.41 -1.46 -14.55
C HIS A 219 17.62 -0.87 -13.39
N PHE A 220 16.60 -1.58 -12.88
CA PHE A 220 15.88 -1.19 -11.67
C PHE A 220 16.81 -1.02 -10.46
N LEU A 221 17.67 -2.01 -10.16
CA LEU A 221 18.61 -1.91 -9.04
C LEU A 221 19.57 -0.72 -9.19
N PHE A 222 20.06 -0.47 -10.41
CA PHE A 222 20.91 0.69 -10.70
C PHE A 222 20.15 2.01 -10.49
N ALA A 223 18.90 2.11 -10.95
CA ALA A 223 18.06 3.29 -10.74
C ALA A 223 17.80 3.51 -9.24
N MET A 224 17.43 2.46 -8.51
CA MET A 224 17.23 2.47 -7.07
C MET A 224 18.47 2.97 -6.31
N GLU A 225 19.65 2.42 -6.62
CA GLU A 225 20.90 2.85 -5.98
C GLU A 225 21.15 4.34 -6.21
N ASN A 226 20.98 4.83 -7.44
CA ASN A 226 21.20 6.24 -7.74
C ASN A 226 20.21 7.16 -7.03
N ILE A 227 18.93 6.79 -6.95
CA ILE A 227 17.92 7.58 -6.24
C ILE A 227 18.20 7.60 -4.75
N LEU A 228 18.50 6.45 -4.13
CA LEU A 228 18.86 6.39 -2.71
C LEU A 228 20.12 7.22 -2.42
N ARG A 229 21.13 7.20 -3.30
CA ARG A 229 22.33 8.05 -3.16
C ARG A 229 22.03 9.54 -3.30
N LYS A 230 21.10 9.92 -4.19
CA LYS A 230 20.64 11.31 -4.38
C LYS A 230 19.94 11.85 -3.13
N TYR A 231 19.12 11.03 -2.47
CA TYR A 231 18.31 11.41 -1.31
C TYR A 231 18.88 10.98 0.05
N ARG A 232 20.13 10.50 0.10
CA ARG A 232 20.78 9.97 1.33
C ARG A 232 20.80 10.88 2.56
N ASN A 233 20.59 12.18 2.37
CA ASN A 233 20.56 13.19 3.45
C ASN A 233 19.13 13.58 3.86
N ARG A 234 18.10 12.92 3.33
CA ARG A 234 16.69 13.08 3.67
C ARG A 234 16.15 11.79 4.29
N ASN A 235 15.03 11.89 4.98
CA ASN A 235 14.25 10.73 5.40
C ASN A 235 13.59 10.13 4.16
N VAL A 236 13.89 8.87 3.87
CA VAL A 236 13.36 8.13 2.73
C VAL A 236 12.33 7.13 3.24
N VAL A 237 11.10 7.24 2.73
CA VAL A 237 10.08 6.20 2.85
C VAL A 237 10.06 5.44 1.53
N LEU A 238 10.42 4.16 1.56
CA LEU A 238 10.21 3.27 0.43
C LEU A 238 8.81 2.68 0.57
N ALA A 239 7.97 2.89 -0.43
CA ALA A 239 6.58 2.46 -0.47
C ALA A 239 6.35 1.53 -1.67
#